data_AF-A0A3B4ZI74-F1
#
_entry.id   AF-A0A3B4ZI74-F1
#
_cell.length_a   1.000
_cell.length_b   1.000
_cell.length_c   1.000
_cell.angle_alpha   90.00
_cell.angle_beta   90.00
_cell.angle_gamma   90.00
#
_symmetry.space_group_name_H-M   'P 1'
#
loop_
_entity.id
_entity.type
_entity.pdbx_description
1 polymer ?
#
loop_
_entity_poly.entity_id
_entity_poly.type
_entity_poly.pdbx_seq_one_letter_code
_entity_poly.pdbx_strand_id
1 'polypeptide(L)'
;LMKDWTQPTSVDGGWGPWSLWGECSRTCGGGVSSSMRHCDIINFICFLQACPAGSRDFREKQCADFDSGVKPCALNCLAEGYNFYTERSPAVVDGTRCQADSLDICINGECKHVGCDNILGSDAKEDRCRVCGGDGSTCEATEGLFNDSLPRGGV
;
A
#
# COMPACT_ATOMS: atom_id res chain seq x y z
N LEU A 1 -1.94 -5.42 64.25
CA LEU A 1 -1.94 -4.55 63.05
C LEU A 1 -1.89 -5.45 61.82
N MET A 2 -3.04 -5.90 61.33
CA MET A 2 -3.15 -6.69 60.10
C MET A 2 -3.13 -5.73 58.91
N LYS A 3 -2.17 -5.86 58.00
CA LYS A 3 -2.20 -5.18 56.70
C LYS A 3 -2.34 -6.28 55.64
N ASP A 4 -3.56 -6.40 55.13
CA ASP A 4 -3.91 -7.22 53.97
C ASP A 4 -3.06 -6.80 52.77
N TRP A 5 -2.36 -7.76 52.17
CA TRP A 5 -1.72 -7.62 50.87
C TRP A 5 -2.62 -8.27 49.82
N THR A 6 -3.66 -7.56 49.39
CA THR A 6 -4.39 -7.95 48.18
C THR A 6 -3.55 -7.58 46.96
N GLN A 7 -3.16 -8.57 46.17
CA GLN A 7 -2.56 -8.32 44.86
C GLN A 7 -3.55 -7.51 44.00
N PRO A 8 -3.10 -6.43 43.33
CA PRO A 8 -3.99 -5.67 42.47
C PRO A 8 -4.44 -6.56 41.30
N THR A 9 -5.75 -6.76 41.18
CA THR A 9 -6.33 -7.43 40.03
C THR A 9 -6.08 -6.58 38.79
N SER A 10 -5.57 -7.21 37.71
CA SER A 10 -5.50 -6.56 36.40
C SER A 10 -6.89 -6.11 36.00
N VAL A 11 -7.06 -4.79 35.84
CA VAL A 11 -8.25 -4.22 35.22
C VAL A 11 -7.94 -4.11 33.75
N ASP A 12 -8.71 -4.81 32.92
CA ASP A 12 -8.60 -4.62 31.48
C ASP A 12 -9.11 -3.21 31.16
N GLY A 13 -8.19 -2.34 30.75
CA GLY A 13 -8.51 -0.97 30.40
C GLY A 13 -9.36 -1.01 29.12
N GLY A 14 -10.64 -0.64 29.23
CA GLY A 14 -11.47 -0.46 28.05
C GLY A 14 -10.83 0.53 27.07
N TRP A 15 -10.96 0.29 25.78
CA TRP A 15 -10.42 1.18 24.76
C TRP A 15 -11.09 2.55 24.79
N GLY A 16 -10.29 3.62 24.76
CA GLY A 16 -10.79 4.98 24.52
C GLY A 16 -11.32 5.15 23.08
N PRO A 17 -12.06 6.24 22.81
CA PRO A 17 -12.51 6.55 21.45
C PRO A 17 -11.31 6.83 20.53
N TRP A 18 -11.49 6.53 19.25
CA TRP A 18 -10.55 6.91 18.20
C TRP A 18 -10.53 8.44 18.00
N SER A 19 -9.38 8.99 17.61
CA SER A 19 -9.30 10.37 17.16
C SER A 19 -10.11 10.57 15.87
N LEU A 20 -10.35 11.84 15.53
CA LEU A 20 -10.71 12.17 14.15
C LEU A 20 -9.61 11.68 13.20
N TRP A 21 -10.02 11.34 11.99
CA TRP A 21 -9.10 11.01 10.90
C TRP A 21 -8.24 12.21 10.55
N GLY A 22 -6.94 11.99 10.33
CA GLY A 22 -6.04 13.01 9.81
C GLY A 22 -6.35 13.39 8.36
N GLU A 23 -5.69 14.43 7.87
CA GLU A 23 -5.66 14.74 6.44
C GLU A 23 -5.05 13.57 5.66
N CYS A 24 -5.53 13.33 4.44
CA CYS A 24 -4.93 12.29 3.61
C CYS A 24 -3.54 12.70 3.15
N SER A 25 -2.61 11.75 3.13
CA SER A 25 -1.27 11.97 2.61
C SER A 25 -1.26 12.37 1.13
N ARG A 26 -2.34 12.12 0.38
CA ARG A 26 -2.47 12.42 -1.05
C ARG A 26 -3.87 12.89 -1.43
N THR A 27 -3.95 13.56 -2.58
CA THR A 27 -5.20 14.01 -3.20
C THR A 27 -5.58 13.21 -4.46
N CYS A 28 -4.68 12.33 -4.93
CA CYS A 28 -4.92 11.37 -6.01
C CYS A 28 -3.95 10.17 -5.92
N GLY A 29 -4.30 9.08 -6.57
CA GLY A 29 -3.48 7.88 -6.75
C GLY A 29 -3.34 7.02 -5.50
N GLY A 30 -4.24 7.18 -4.53
CA GLY A 30 -4.26 6.46 -3.25
C GLY A 30 -3.22 7.00 -2.26
N GLY A 31 -3.71 7.63 -1.19
CA GLY A 31 -2.95 8.01 0.01
C GLY A 31 -3.49 7.32 1.26
N VAL A 32 -2.90 7.62 2.41
CA VAL A 32 -3.31 7.08 3.70
C VAL A 32 -3.69 8.22 4.63
N SER A 33 -4.73 8.00 5.42
CA SER A 33 -5.02 8.81 6.60
C SER A 33 -5.13 7.89 7.81
N SER A 34 -4.72 8.42 8.96
CA SER A 34 -4.59 7.69 10.21
C SER A 34 -5.49 8.26 11.29
N SER A 35 -5.94 7.38 12.19
CA SER A 35 -6.63 7.74 13.43
C SER A 35 -5.97 7.00 14.58
N MET A 36 -5.84 7.67 15.72
CA MET A 36 -5.07 7.21 16.86
C MET A 36 -5.95 7.14 18.11
N ARG A 37 -5.72 6.12 18.93
CA ARG A 37 -6.17 6.05 20.33
C ARG A 37 -4.99 5.65 21.21
N HIS A 38 -5.20 5.55 22.51
CA HIS A 38 -4.10 5.18 23.42
C HIS A 38 -3.46 3.85 22.99
N CYS A 39 -2.15 3.90 22.69
CA CYS A 39 -1.32 2.78 22.23
C CYS A 39 -1.69 2.13 20.88
N ASP A 40 -2.56 2.75 20.08
CA ASP A 40 -3.12 2.11 18.88
C ASP A 40 -3.30 3.11 17.72
N ILE A 41 -3.06 2.67 16.49
CA ILE A 41 -3.22 3.44 15.26
C ILE A 41 -3.96 2.60 14.21
N ILE A 42 -4.98 3.15 13.57
CA ILE A 42 -5.62 2.61 12.38
C ILE A 42 -5.34 3.49 11.17
N ASN A 43 -5.24 2.86 10.00
CA ASN A 43 -5.01 3.53 8.72
C ASN A 43 -6.15 3.19 7.76
N PHE A 44 -6.58 4.15 6.96
CA PHE A 44 -7.47 3.92 5.82
C PHE A 44 -6.91 4.57 4.55
N ILE A 45 -7.29 4.01 3.40
CA ILE A 45 -6.85 4.51 2.10
C ILE A 45 -7.82 5.58 1.61
N CYS A 46 -7.29 6.69 1.11
CA CYS A 46 -8.03 7.87 0.69
C CYS A 46 -7.59 8.35 -0.69
N PHE A 47 -8.47 9.10 -1.38
CA PHE A 47 -8.20 9.70 -2.70
C PHE A 47 -7.69 8.70 -3.77
N LEU A 48 -8.48 7.65 -3.99
CA LEU A 48 -8.20 6.53 -4.91
C LEU A 48 -8.23 6.89 -6.40
N GLN A 49 -8.77 8.07 -6.75
CA GLN A 49 -8.84 8.54 -8.13
C GLN A 49 -7.44 8.55 -8.77
N ALA A 50 -7.33 8.03 -9.99
CA ALA A 50 -6.08 8.07 -10.74
C ALA A 50 -5.57 9.52 -10.83
N CYS A 51 -4.26 9.71 -10.68
CA CYS A 51 -3.69 11.02 -10.93
C CYS A 51 -3.74 11.35 -12.43
N PRO A 52 -3.76 12.64 -12.82
CA PRO A 52 -3.76 13.05 -14.22
C PRO A 52 -2.61 12.41 -15.01
N ALA A 53 -2.86 12.06 -16.28
CA ALA A 53 -1.84 11.46 -17.14
C ALA A 53 -0.56 12.31 -17.20
N GLY A 54 0.60 11.68 -17.03
CA GLY A 54 1.90 12.36 -16.96
C GLY A 54 2.28 12.87 -15.56
N SER A 55 1.45 12.66 -14.54
CA SER A 55 1.85 12.92 -13.16
C SER A 55 2.95 11.94 -12.72
N ARG A 56 4.05 12.45 -12.16
CA ARG A 56 5.09 11.61 -11.53
C ARG A 56 4.48 10.76 -10.43
N ASP A 57 4.78 9.47 -10.40
CA ASP A 57 4.31 8.58 -9.35
C ASP A 57 4.84 9.02 -7.99
N PHE A 58 4.10 8.76 -6.91
CA PHE A 58 4.53 9.23 -5.59
C PHE A 58 5.82 8.55 -5.13
N ARG A 59 6.05 7.30 -5.56
CA ARG A 59 7.33 6.61 -5.40
C ARG A 59 8.43 7.26 -6.25
N GLU A 60 8.12 7.78 -7.44
CA GLU A 60 9.06 8.55 -8.27
C GLU A 60 9.30 9.97 -7.76
N LYS A 61 8.35 10.62 -7.09
CA LYS A 61 8.61 11.87 -6.36
C LYS A 61 9.55 11.64 -5.18
N GLN A 62 9.49 10.44 -4.60
CA GLN A 62 10.41 9.99 -3.58
C GLN A 62 11.76 9.51 -4.17
N CYS A 63 11.84 9.08 -5.45
CA CYS A 63 13.04 8.47 -6.06
C CYS A 63 13.62 9.10 -7.35
N ALA A 64 12.84 9.41 -8.39
CA ALA A 64 13.25 9.63 -9.79
C ALA A 64 14.16 8.52 -10.39
N ASP A 65 13.59 7.73 -11.31
CA ASP A 65 14.23 6.74 -12.23
C ASP A 65 14.55 5.30 -11.76
N PHE A 66 13.49 4.49 -11.61
CA PHE A 66 13.42 3.02 -11.81
C PHE A 66 14.05 1.98 -10.83
N ASP A 67 13.12 1.09 -10.45
CA ASP A 67 13.02 -0.36 -10.17
C ASP A 67 13.91 -1.23 -9.25
N SER A 68 13.18 -2.02 -8.45
CA SER A 68 13.51 -3.27 -7.74
C SER A 68 14.68 -3.28 -6.74
N GLY A 69 14.54 -2.50 -5.66
CA GLY A 69 15.29 -2.74 -4.43
C GLY A 69 14.76 -3.95 -3.64
N VAL A 70 15.68 -4.74 -3.09
CA VAL A 70 15.49 -5.94 -2.22
C VAL A 70 14.54 -5.70 -1.02
N LYS A 71 14.16 -4.44 -0.75
CA LYS A 71 13.16 -4.02 0.24
C LYS A 71 12.19 -3.00 -0.38
N PRO A 72 10.95 -3.40 -0.72
CA PRO A 72 10.00 -2.55 -1.46
C PRO A 72 9.58 -1.29 -0.70
N CYS A 73 9.62 -1.34 0.64
CA CYS A 73 9.26 -0.23 1.52
C CYS A 73 10.44 0.57 2.07
N ALA A 74 11.67 0.26 1.66
CA ALA A 74 12.82 1.11 1.92
C ALA A 74 13.08 2.02 0.72
N LEU A 75 13.52 3.24 0.96
CA LEU A 75 13.81 4.19 -0.10
C LEU A 75 15.21 3.95 -0.65
N ASN A 76 15.29 3.11 -1.67
CA ASN A 76 16.51 2.87 -2.45
C ASN A 76 16.42 3.64 -3.77
N CYS A 77 17.44 4.44 -4.06
CA CYS A 77 17.51 5.27 -5.26
C CYS A 77 18.68 4.83 -6.14
N LEU A 78 18.44 4.72 -7.45
CA LEU A 78 19.51 4.55 -8.43
C LEU A 78 20.26 5.88 -8.60
N ALA A 79 21.58 5.84 -8.60
CA ALA A 79 22.37 7.05 -8.87
C ALA A 79 22.39 7.35 -10.38
N GLU A 80 21.92 8.53 -10.78
CA GLU A 80 21.91 8.97 -12.18
C GLU A 80 23.31 8.90 -12.80
N GLY A 81 23.44 8.22 -13.94
CA GLY A 81 24.72 8.01 -14.61
C GLY A 81 25.60 6.90 -14.04
N TYR A 82 25.14 6.17 -13.01
CA TYR A 82 25.83 5.04 -12.41
C TYR A 82 24.92 3.81 -12.31
N ASN A 83 25.51 2.64 -12.08
CA ASN A 83 24.80 1.36 -11.95
C ASN A 83 24.71 0.86 -10.50
N PHE A 84 24.71 1.78 -9.52
CA PHE A 84 24.60 1.42 -8.10
C PHE A 84 23.42 2.13 -7.42
N TYR A 85 22.86 1.46 -6.41
CA TYR A 85 21.77 1.95 -5.59
C TYR A 85 22.30 2.55 -4.27
N THR A 86 21.62 3.57 -3.75
CA THR A 86 21.88 4.13 -2.42
C THR A 86 20.60 4.14 -1.58
N GLU A 87 20.70 3.70 -0.32
CA GLU A 87 19.60 3.81 0.64
C GLU A 87 19.53 5.26 1.13
N ARG A 88 18.43 5.94 0.80
CA ARG A 88 18.16 7.33 1.23
C ARG A 88 17.38 7.40 2.53
N SER A 89 16.52 6.40 2.76
CA SER A 89 15.72 6.28 3.97
C SER A 89 15.35 4.81 4.21
N PRO A 90 15.32 4.35 5.47
CA PRO A 90 14.88 2.99 5.80
C PRO A 90 13.39 2.75 5.51
N ALA A 91 12.58 3.81 5.38
CA ALA A 91 11.15 3.72 5.07
C ALA A 91 10.73 4.76 4.01
N VAL A 92 9.91 4.32 3.06
CA VAL A 92 9.10 5.20 2.20
C VAL A 92 7.91 5.75 2.98
N VAL A 93 7.28 6.80 2.47
CA VAL A 93 6.09 7.39 3.10
C VAL A 93 4.91 6.39 3.09
N ASP A 94 4.16 6.34 4.20
CA ASP A 94 3.01 5.47 4.34
C ASP A 94 1.96 5.69 3.23
N GLY A 95 1.46 4.58 2.69
CA GLY A 95 0.56 4.57 1.52
C GLY A 95 1.26 4.45 0.17
N THR A 96 2.60 4.44 0.14
CA THR A 96 3.35 4.14 -1.10
C THR A 96 3.13 2.68 -1.48
N ARG A 97 2.74 2.39 -2.72
CA ARG A 97 2.63 1.01 -3.22
C ARG A 97 3.97 0.30 -3.13
N CYS A 98 3.97 -0.93 -2.61
CA CYS A 98 5.17 -1.74 -2.50
C CYS A 98 5.60 -2.30 -3.87
N GLN A 99 4.61 -2.69 -4.69
CA GLN A 99 4.78 -3.33 -5.98
C GLN A 99 3.85 -2.66 -6.99
N ALA A 100 4.25 -2.60 -8.27
CA ALA A 100 3.48 -1.93 -9.31
C ALA A 100 2.12 -2.62 -9.56
N ASP A 101 2.12 -3.95 -9.55
CA ASP A 101 0.94 -4.76 -9.89
C ASP A 101 0.09 -5.18 -8.68
N SER A 102 0.36 -4.61 -7.50
CA SER A 102 -0.39 -4.90 -6.27
C SER A 102 -1.02 -3.65 -5.68
N LEU A 103 -2.12 -3.83 -4.94
CA LEU A 103 -2.72 -2.81 -4.09
C LEU A 103 -1.99 -2.65 -2.76
N ASP A 104 -1.06 -3.56 -2.45
CA ASP A 104 -0.32 -3.56 -1.19
C ASP A 104 0.50 -2.28 -1.02
N ILE A 105 0.47 -1.73 0.20
CA ILE A 105 1.08 -0.45 0.54
C ILE A 105 2.07 -0.59 1.70
N CYS A 106 3.05 0.30 1.72
CA CYS A 106 3.98 0.44 2.82
C CYS A 106 3.32 1.17 3.98
N ILE A 107 3.41 0.60 5.18
CA ILE A 107 3.01 1.22 6.45
C ILE A 107 4.09 0.91 7.48
N ASN A 108 4.66 1.94 8.10
CA ASN A 108 5.76 1.82 9.06
C ASN A 108 6.96 1.01 8.51
N GLY A 109 7.26 1.16 7.21
CA GLY A 109 8.36 0.47 6.55
C GLY A 109 8.10 -1.01 6.20
N GLU A 110 6.91 -1.54 6.49
CA GLU A 110 6.49 -2.89 6.12
C GLU A 110 5.44 -2.87 5.02
N CYS A 111 5.49 -3.84 4.11
CA CYS A 111 4.45 -3.98 3.10
C CYS A 111 3.22 -4.68 3.69
N LYS A 112 2.05 -4.05 3.59
CA LYS A 112 0.78 -4.54 4.13
C LYS A 112 -0.21 -4.83 3.02
N HIS A 113 -0.96 -5.92 3.19
CA HIS A 113 -1.94 -6.37 2.20
C HIS A 113 -3.15 -5.44 2.14
N VAL A 114 -3.64 -5.17 0.94
CA VAL A 114 -4.87 -4.39 0.71
C VAL A 114 -5.77 -5.18 -0.24
N GLY A 115 -7.03 -5.39 0.17
CA GLY A 115 -8.04 -6.03 -0.66
C GLY A 115 -8.46 -5.15 -1.84
N CYS A 116 -9.16 -5.73 -2.83
CA CYS A 116 -9.68 -4.98 -3.98
C CYS A 116 -10.69 -3.88 -3.61
N ASP A 117 -11.23 -3.94 -2.38
CA ASP A 117 -12.12 -2.96 -1.76
C ASP A 117 -11.36 -1.76 -1.17
N ASN A 118 -10.02 -1.75 -1.28
CA ASN A 118 -9.10 -0.76 -0.73
C ASN A 118 -9.07 -0.72 0.81
N ILE A 119 -9.43 -1.83 1.46
CA ILE A 119 -9.36 -1.97 2.90
C ILE A 119 -8.08 -2.72 3.28
N LEU A 120 -7.32 -2.14 4.20
CA LEU A 120 -6.09 -2.73 4.73
C LEU A 120 -6.40 -4.05 5.45
N GLY A 121 -5.77 -5.14 5.02
CA GLY A 121 -5.98 -6.48 5.56
C GLY A 121 -7.30 -7.14 5.15
N SER A 122 -8.06 -6.57 4.22
CA SER A 122 -9.23 -7.24 3.66
C SER A 122 -8.82 -8.36 2.71
N ASP A 123 -9.51 -9.51 2.80
CA ASP A 123 -9.31 -10.65 1.91
C ASP A 123 -10.13 -10.53 0.61
N ALA A 124 -10.75 -9.38 0.35
CA ALA A 124 -11.52 -9.14 -0.86
C ALA A 124 -10.62 -9.21 -2.10
N LYS A 125 -11.05 -10.01 -3.10
CA LYS A 125 -10.30 -10.22 -4.35
C LYS A 125 -11.14 -9.86 -5.55
N GLU A 126 -10.46 -9.44 -6.60
CA GLU A 126 -11.07 -9.32 -7.92
C GLU A 126 -11.44 -10.70 -8.44
N ASP A 127 -12.57 -10.77 -9.13
CA ASP A 127 -12.93 -11.92 -9.95
C ASP A 127 -12.14 -11.93 -11.28
N ARG A 128 -12.42 -12.93 -12.12
CA ARG A 128 -11.82 -13.04 -13.47
C ARG A 128 -12.12 -11.85 -14.41
N CYS A 129 -13.08 -11.00 -14.04
CA CYS A 129 -13.52 -9.83 -14.78
C CYS A 129 -12.96 -8.53 -14.21
N ARG A 130 -12.03 -8.60 -13.24
CA ARG A 130 -11.49 -7.45 -12.50
C ARG A 130 -12.55 -6.68 -11.70
N VAL A 131 -13.62 -7.36 -11.30
CA VAL A 131 -14.65 -6.81 -10.42
C VAL A 131 -14.37 -7.28 -9.00
N CYS A 132 -14.21 -6.34 -8.07
CA CYS A 132 -13.97 -6.67 -6.67
C CYS A 132 -15.17 -7.41 -6.06
N GLY A 133 -14.94 -8.61 -5.53
CA GLY A 133 -16.00 -9.47 -4.99
C GLY A 133 -17.02 -9.94 -6.04
N GLY A 134 -16.68 -9.86 -7.32
CA GLY A 134 -17.54 -10.30 -8.41
C GLY A 134 -17.66 -11.83 -8.47
N ASP A 135 -18.64 -12.29 -9.24
CA ASP A 135 -18.93 -13.71 -9.48
C ASP A 135 -18.44 -14.20 -10.85
N GLY A 136 -17.76 -13.34 -11.61
CA GLY A 136 -17.26 -13.62 -12.95
C GLY A 136 -18.32 -13.50 -14.05
N SER A 137 -19.51 -12.96 -13.77
CA SER A 137 -20.59 -12.87 -14.76
C SER A 137 -20.52 -11.64 -15.68
N THR A 138 -19.61 -10.70 -15.42
CA THR A 138 -19.55 -9.39 -16.10
C THR A 138 -18.66 -9.39 -17.35
N CYS A 139 -17.98 -10.49 -17.63
CA CYS A 139 -17.10 -10.65 -18.78
C CYS A 139 -17.16 -12.09 -19.32
N GLU A 140 -16.72 -12.27 -20.57
CA GLU A 140 -16.63 -13.58 -21.22
C GLU A 140 -15.17 -13.87 -21.61
N ALA A 141 -14.76 -15.14 -21.59
CA ALA A 141 -13.44 -15.53 -22.09
C ALA A 141 -13.45 -15.55 -23.62
N THR A 142 -12.45 -14.91 -24.22
CA THR A 142 -12.16 -15.02 -25.65
C THR A 142 -10.90 -15.88 -25.84
N GLU A 143 -10.93 -16.81 -26.78
CA GLU A 143 -9.79 -17.67 -27.13
C GLU A 143 -9.45 -17.50 -28.62
N GLY A 144 -8.15 -17.49 -28.94
CA GLY A 144 -7.66 -17.35 -30.31
C GLY A 144 -6.20 -17.78 -30.45
N LEU A 145 -5.79 -18.14 -31.66
CA LEU A 145 -4.42 -18.50 -32.00
C LEU A 145 -3.69 -17.26 -32.54
N PHE A 146 -2.66 -16.79 -31.81
CA PHE A 146 -1.76 -15.76 -32.33
C PHE A 146 -0.81 -16.40 -33.35
N ASN A 147 -0.96 -16.04 -34.62
CA ASN A 147 -0.15 -16.58 -35.72
C ASN A 147 0.82 -15.54 -36.31
N ASP A 148 1.01 -14.40 -35.65
CA ASP A 148 1.95 -13.39 -36.09
C ASP A 148 3.36 -13.72 -35.56
N SER A 149 4.26 -14.05 -36.48
CA SER A 149 5.69 -14.05 -36.22
C SER A 149 6.12 -12.65 -35.80
N LEU A 150 6.53 -12.48 -34.54
CA LEU A 150 7.10 -11.25 -34.00
C LEU A 150 8.10 -10.64 -35.01
N PRO A 151 7.91 -9.38 -35.45
CA PRO A 151 8.96 -8.67 -36.16
C PRO A 151 10.18 -8.61 -35.25
N ARG A 152 11.36 -9.00 -35.76
CA ARG A 152 12.62 -8.84 -35.04
C ARG A 152 12.73 -7.38 -34.56
N GLY A 153 13.05 -7.23 -33.28
CA GLY A 153 13.07 -5.96 -32.55
C GLY A 153 13.61 -4.78 -33.36
N GLY A 154 12.85 -3.69 -33.34
CA GLY A 154 13.27 -2.39 -33.82
C GLY A 154 14.36 -1.81 -32.93
N VAL A 155 15.33 -1.19 -33.60
CA VAL A 155 16.60 -0.60 -33.13
C VAL A 155 16.40 0.48 -32.08
#